data_AF-A0A7J2J4I7-F1
#
_entry.id   AF-A0A7J2J4I7-F1
#
_cell.length_a   1.000
_cell.length_b   1.000
_cell.length_c   1.000
_cell.angle_alpha   90.00
_cell.angle_beta   90.00
_cell.angle_gamma   90.00
#
_symmetry.space_group_name_H-M   'P 1'
#
loop_
_entity.id
_entity.type
_entity.pdbx_description
1 polymer ?
#
loop_
_entity_poly.entity_id
_entity_poly.type
_entity_poly.pdbx_seq_one_letter_code
_entity_poly.pdbx_strand_id
1 'polypeptide(L)'
;MAERRGKAIQRVEEWFFNNARITLKREEDPEKERKMRFKLKELLELRLEKITRMALTGEEEGSKNLTEDEKILFNKIKVELDEFRERIFSDI
;
A
#
# COMPACT_ATOMS: atom_id res chain seq x y z
N MET A 1 -14.19 -13.03 -7.17
CA MET A 1 -13.78 -11.64 -6.86
C MET A 1 -14.28 -11.12 -5.49
N ALA A 2 -14.93 -11.94 -4.63
CA ALA A 2 -15.50 -11.49 -3.36
C ALA A 2 -14.59 -11.64 -2.12
N GLU A 3 -13.48 -12.38 -2.20
CA GLU A 3 -12.62 -12.70 -1.04
C GLU A 3 -11.59 -11.61 -0.66
N ARG A 4 -11.47 -10.52 -1.43
CA ARG A 4 -10.55 -9.41 -1.10
C ARG A 4 -11.09 -8.46 -0.02
N ARG A 5 -12.32 -8.67 0.46
CA ARG A 5 -12.98 -7.87 1.48
C ARG A 5 -12.77 -8.51 2.86
N GLY A 6 -11.82 -8.03 3.66
CA GLY A 6 -11.85 -8.24 5.11
C GLY A 6 -10.57 -8.67 5.81
N LYS A 7 -9.48 -8.98 5.10
CA LYS A 7 -8.21 -9.26 5.79
C LYS A 7 -7.49 -7.94 6.08
N ALA A 8 -7.20 -7.69 7.37
CA ALA A 8 -6.35 -6.59 7.81
C ALA A 8 -5.05 -6.52 7.00
N ILE A 9 -4.47 -5.32 6.87
CA ILE A 9 -3.15 -5.19 6.26
C ILE A 9 -2.14 -5.94 7.14
N GLN A 10 -1.43 -6.90 6.56
CA GLN A 10 -0.44 -7.69 7.29
C GLN A 10 0.84 -6.88 7.43
N ARG A 11 1.57 -7.12 8.53
CA ARG A 11 2.90 -6.51 8.71
C ARG A 11 3.85 -7.04 7.63
N VAL A 12 4.56 -6.11 7.00
CA VAL A 12 5.69 -6.40 6.11
C VAL A 12 6.91 -5.74 6.74
N GLU A 13 8.04 -6.44 6.74
CA GLU A 13 9.28 -5.89 7.27
C GLU A 13 9.79 -4.73 6.39
N GLU A 14 10.36 -3.70 7.02
CA GLU A 14 10.90 -2.49 6.36
C GLU A 14 11.82 -2.81 5.17
N TRP A 15 12.67 -3.83 5.36
CA TRP A 15 13.66 -4.22 4.38
C TRP A 15 13.09 -5.03 3.22
N PHE A 16 11.85 -5.51 3.31
CA PHE A 16 11.25 -6.44 2.34
C PHE A 16 11.27 -5.87 0.92
N PHE A 17 10.75 -4.66 0.73
CA PHE A 17 10.66 -4.05 -0.60
C PHE A 17 12.05 -3.75 -1.19
N ASN A 18 13.00 -3.32 -0.35
CA ASN A 18 14.36 -3.07 -0.80
C ASN A 18 15.09 -4.37 -1.19
N ASN A 19 14.94 -5.43 -0.39
CA ASN A 19 15.50 -6.75 -0.69
C ASN A 19 14.86 -7.37 -1.93
N ALA A 20 13.54 -7.23 -2.10
CA ALA A 20 12.84 -7.65 -3.29
C ALA A 20 13.40 -6.97 -4.55
N ARG A 21 13.64 -5.65 -4.48
CA ARG A 21 14.25 -4.88 -5.56
C ARG A 21 15.69 -5.30 -5.87
N ILE A 22 16.51 -5.55 -4.84
CA ILE A 22 17.89 -6.04 -5.02
C ILE A 22 17.88 -7.43 -5.65
N THR A 23 16.98 -8.31 -5.19
CA THR A 23 16.86 -9.69 -5.70
C THR A 23 16.44 -9.68 -7.16
N LEU A 24 15.45 -8.86 -7.53
CA LEU A 24 15.04 -8.68 -8.93
C LEU A 24 16.18 -8.22 -9.84
N LYS A 25 17.04 -7.30 -9.36
CA LYS A 25 18.20 -6.81 -10.14
C LYS A 25 19.29 -7.85 -10.35
N ARG A 26 19.33 -8.89 -9.52
CA ARG A 26 20.34 -9.96 -9.55
C ARG A 26 19.79 -11.25 -10.16
N GLU A 27 18.51 -11.29 -10.50
CA GLU A 27 17.89 -12.47 -11.10
C GLU A 27 18.29 -12.55 -12.57
N GLU A 28 18.95 -13.64 -12.95
CA GLU A 28 19.44 -13.87 -14.32
C GLU A 28 18.44 -14.66 -15.15
N ASP A 29 17.51 -15.38 -14.51
CA ASP A 29 16.43 -16.12 -15.18
C ASP A 29 15.26 -15.18 -15.51
N PRO A 30 14.98 -14.90 -16.80
CA PRO A 30 13.92 -13.98 -17.20
C PRO A 30 12.51 -14.44 -16.79
N GLU A 31 12.26 -15.74 -16.73
CA GLU A 31 10.95 -16.27 -16.34
C GLU A 31 10.73 -16.10 -14.83
N LYS A 32 11.76 -16.38 -14.04
CA LYS A 32 11.73 -16.20 -12.59
C LYS A 32 11.64 -14.72 -12.22
N GLU A 33 12.41 -13.87 -12.88
CA GLU A 33 12.34 -12.41 -12.72
C GLU A 33 10.92 -11.91 -13.01
N ARG A 34 10.33 -12.31 -14.15
CA ARG A 34 8.97 -11.92 -14.53
C ARG A 34 7.94 -12.36 -13.49
N LYS A 35 8.02 -13.61 -13.01
CA LYS A 35 7.12 -14.12 -11.95
C LYS A 35 7.26 -13.33 -10.65
N MET A 36 8.48 -13.00 -10.25
CA MET A 36 8.74 -12.20 -9.05
C MET A 36 8.21 -10.77 -9.18
N ARG A 37 8.44 -10.11 -10.33
CA ARG A 37 7.90 -8.78 -10.61
C ARG A 37 6.38 -8.77 -10.54
N PHE A 38 5.74 -9.78 -11.14
CA PHE A 38 4.28 -9.90 -11.12
C PHE A 38 3.74 -10.01 -9.69
N LYS A 39 4.30 -10.91 -8.88
CA LYS A 39 3.89 -11.08 -7.48
C LYS A 39 4.13 -9.83 -6.61
N LEU A 40 5.25 -9.14 -6.83
CA LEU A 40 5.56 -7.90 -6.12
C LEU A 40 4.59 -6.78 -6.50
N LYS A 41 4.23 -6.68 -7.78
CA LYS A 41 3.21 -5.74 -8.26
C LYS A 41 1.84 -6.04 -7.64
N GLU A 42 1.39 -7.30 -7.67
CA GLU A 42 0.11 -7.69 -7.06
C GLU A 42 0.08 -7.37 -5.55
N LEU A 43 1.18 -7.66 -4.84
CA LEU A 43 1.29 -7.33 -3.41
C LEU A 43 1.21 -5.82 -3.18
N LEU A 44 1.92 -5.03 -3.98
CA LEU A 44 1.93 -3.57 -3.86
C LEU A 44 0.52 -3.00 -4.12
N GLU A 45 -0.14 -3.43 -5.19
CA GLU A 45 -1.50 -3.00 -5.53
C GLU A 45 -2.49 -3.32 -4.40
N LEU A 46 -2.45 -4.55 -3.87
CA LEU A 46 -3.30 -4.94 -2.73
C LEU A 46 -3.05 -4.10 -1.48
N ARG A 47 -1.81 -3.69 -1.24
CA ARG A 47 -1.47 -2.86 -0.08
C ARG A 47 -1.92 -1.41 -0.29
N LEU A 48 -1.71 -0.86 -1.48
CA LEU A 48 -2.19 0.47 -1.85
C LEU A 48 -3.70 0.59 -1.72
N GLU A 49 -4.47 -0.38 -2.23
CA GLU A 49 -5.93 -0.42 -2.07
C GLU A 49 -6.36 -0.35 -0.59
N LYS A 50 -5.64 -1.08 0.28
CA LYS A 50 -5.92 -1.09 1.72
C LYS A 50 -5.54 0.24 2.39
N ILE A 51 -4.38 0.81 2.06
CA ILE A 51 -3.92 2.10 2.58
C ILE A 51 -4.94 3.19 2.23
N THR A 52 -5.38 3.26 0.97
CA THR A 52 -6.38 4.23 0.54
C THR A 52 -7.71 4.03 1.27
N ARG A 53 -8.17 2.78 1.44
CA ARG A 53 -9.40 2.51 2.21
C ARG A 53 -9.28 2.93 3.67
N MET A 54 -8.16 2.64 4.32
CA MET A 54 -7.90 3.06 5.70
C MET A 54 -7.96 4.59 5.81
N ALA A 55 -7.33 5.31 4.88
CA ALA A 55 -7.37 6.77 4.87
C ALA A 55 -8.80 7.31 4.68
N LEU A 56 -9.60 6.68 3.82
CA LEU A 56 -11.00 7.06 3.59
C LEU A 56 -11.89 6.84 4.81
N THR A 57 -11.70 5.73 5.54
CA THR A 57 -12.55 5.29 6.65
C THR A 57 -12.12 5.82 8.02
N GLY A 58 -10.88 6.29 8.14
CA GLY A 58 -10.30 6.67 9.45
C GLY A 58 -9.91 5.46 10.31
N GLU A 59 -9.90 4.23 9.77
CA GLU A 59 -9.46 3.04 10.48
C GLU A 59 -7.92 3.01 10.62
N GLU A 60 -7.41 3.49 11.76
CA GLU A 60 -5.97 3.59 12.02
C GLU A 60 -5.33 2.30 12.57
N GLU A 61 -6.11 1.28 12.93
CA GLU A 61 -5.62 0.07 13.60
C GLU A 61 -4.62 -0.75 12.75
N GLY A 62 -4.70 -0.62 11.43
CA GLY A 62 -3.76 -1.21 10.47
C GLY A 62 -2.46 -0.41 10.27
N SER A 63 -2.37 0.83 10.75
CA SER A 63 -1.25 1.75 10.45
C SER A 63 0.10 1.25 10.98
N LYS A 64 0.09 0.49 12.08
CA LYS A 64 1.27 -0.16 12.69
C LYS A 64 1.91 -1.23 11.80
N ASN A 65 1.18 -1.73 10.81
CA ASN A 65 1.62 -2.78 9.88
C ASN A 65 2.12 -2.20 8.53
N LEU A 66 2.14 -0.87 8.42
CA LEU A 66 2.70 -0.15 7.28
C LEU A 66 4.20 0.03 7.46
N THR A 67 4.94 -0.02 6.35
CA THR A 67 6.31 0.49 6.31
C THR A 67 6.31 2.01 6.41
N GLU A 68 7.45 2.63 6.69
CA GLU A 68 7.64 4.08 6.74
C GLU A 68 7.22 4.75 5.43
N ASP A 69 7.60 4.19 4.28
CA ASP A 69 7.18 4.69 2.96
C ASP A 69 5.64 4.66 2.82
N GLU A 70 5.00 3.60 3.32
CA GLU A 70 3.56 3.44 3.28
C GLU A 70 2.85 4.37 4.28
N LYS A 71 3.45 4.64 5.45
CA LYS A 71 2.95 5.64 6.40
C LYS A 71 3.02 7.04 5.82
N ILE A 72 4.12 7.38 5.13
CA ILE A 72 4.25 8.66 4.41
C ILE A 72 3.14 8.78 3.37
N LEU A 73 2.90 7.73 2.58
CA LEU A 73 1.82 7.72 1.60
C LEU A 73 0.44 7.84 2.26
N PHE A 74 0.17 7.08 3.32
CA PHE A 74 -1.07 7.14 4.08
C PHE A 74 -1.36 8.57 4.57
N ASN A 75 -0.37 9.22 5.19
CA ASN A 75 -0.50 10.59 5.69
C ASN A 75 -0.78 11.59 4.57
N LYS A 76 -0.11 11.46 3.42
CA LYS A 76 -0.39 12.30 2.24
C LYS A 76 -1.82 12.13 1.74
N ILE A 77 -2.29 10.88 1.63
CA ILE A 77 -3.67 10.60 1.21
C ILE A 77 -4.67 11.19 2.22
N LYS A 78 -4.39 11.09 3.52
CA LYS A 78 -5.25 11.63 4.57
C LYS A 78 -5.40 13.16 4.44
N VAL A 79 -4.28 13.87 4.30
CA VAL A 79 -4.28 15.34 4.10
C VAL A 79 -5.08 15.73 2.85
N GLU A 80 -4.81 15.10 1.71
CA GLU A 80 -5.53 15.39 0.46
C GLU A 80 -7.04 15.09 0.56
N LEU A 81 -7.42 14.03 1.28
CA LEU A 81 -8.82 13.71 1.52
C LEU A 81 -9.51 14.72 2.44
N ASP A 82 -8.81 15.18 3.48
CA ASP A 82 -9.34 16.19 4.40
C ASP A 82 -9.51 17.53 3.67
N GLU A 83 -8.52 17.98 2.89
CA GLU A 83 -8.63 19.17 2.04
C GLU A 83 -9.74 19.04 0.98
N PHE A 84 -9.93 17.86 0.41
CA PHE A 84 -11.04 17.60 -0.51
C PHE A 84 -12.40 17.68 0.18
N ARG A 85 -12.52 17.13 1.40
CA ARG A 85 -13.75 17.22 2.20
C ARG A 85 -14.05 18.66 2.59
N GLU A 86 -13.06 19.39 3.10
CA GLU A 86 -13.22 20.79 3.48
C GLU A 86 -13.72 21.64 2.31
N ARG A 87 -13.19 21.46 1.10
CA ARG A 87 -13.68 22.16 -0.10
C ARG A 87 -15.14 21.85 -0.46
N ILE A 88 -15.61 20.63 -0.23
CA ILE A 88 -17.01 20.27 -0.49
C ILE A 88 -17.93 20.89 0.55
N PHE A 89 -17.51 20.90 1.82
CA PHE A 89 -18.33 21.36 2.95
C PHE A 89 -18.17 22.84 3.27
N SER A 90 -17.20 23.56 2.70
CA SER A 90 -17.07 25.01 2.85
C SER A 90 -18.14 25.79 2.07
N ASP A 91 -18.72 25.16 1.06
CA ASP A 91 -19.71 25.75 0.15
C ASP A 91 -21.17 25.38 0.53
N ILE A 92 -21.38 24.64 1.62
CA ILE A 92 -22.69 24.21 2.16
C ILE A 92 -22.98 24.99 3.45
#